data_AF-A0A1S9B6T3-F1
#
_entry.id   AF-A0A1S9B6T3-F1
#
_cell.length_a   1.000
_cell.length_b   1.000
_cell.length_c   1.000
_cell.angle_alpha   90.00
_cell.angle_beta   90.00
_cell.angle_gamma   90.00
#
_symmetry.space_group_name_H-M   'P 1'
#
loop_
_entity.id
_entity.type
_entity.pdbx_description
1 polymer ?
#
loop_
_entity_poly.entity_id
_entity_poly.type
_entity_poly.pdbx_seq_one_letter_code
_entity_poly.pdbx_strand_id
1 'polypeptide(L)'
;MKTTFSLLALLATVSVLSTSCKKSAPTPKESYALTHEFSTVLGVTPAETERTEQPTSKLIGTAQVTDDALSLTIAVPEEEELVLRIDQDRLAKDYVGQYFLRGANDRSGAADVTYSYSFASGSARQTRVYDNQPGSPGATSGFVQITAYDPGSALISGIYHVQLAFVPQPKAPVTVTAPLWQITLEGKFNNAKLTR
;
A
#
# COMPACT_ATOMS: atom_id res chain seq x y z
N MET A 1 -37.80 -67.02 -34.47
CA MET A 1 -39.18 -66.51 -34.64
C MET A 1 -39.26 -65.10 -34.08
N LYS A 2 -39.88 -64.20 -34.83
CA LYS A 2 -40.23 -62.82 -34.46
C LYS A 2 -41.32 -62.84 -33.38
N THR A 3 -41.26 -61.90 -32.42
CA THR A 3 -42.35 -60.92 -32.19
C THR A 3 -41.91 -59.77 -31.30
N THR A 4 -41.97 -58.58 -31.89
CA THR A 4 -42.00 -57.24 -31.30
C THR A 4 -43.21 -57.03 -30.40
N PHE A 5 -43.06 -56.22 -29.35
CA PHE A 5 -44.10 -55.30 -28.89
C PHE A 5 -43.47 -53.92 -28.64
N SER A 6 -44.10 -52.93 -29.28
CA SER A 6 -43.81 -51.51 -29.22
C SER A 6 -44.53 -50.91 -28.01
N LEU A 7 -43.88 -50.01 -27.25
CA LEU A 7 -44.59 -49.06 -26.40
C LEU A 7 -43.94 -47.68 -26.51
N LEU A 8 -44.67 -46.80 -27.19
CA LEU A 8 -44.51 -45.36 -27.22
C LEU A 8 -44.75 -44.80 -25.82
N ALA A 9 -43.85 -43.96 -25.31
CA ALA A 9 -44.16 -43.05 -24.21
C ALA A 9 -43.47 -41.69 -24.40
N LEU A 10 -44.34 -40.69 -24.42
CA LEU A 10 -44.21 -39.24 -24.59
C LEU A 10 -43.13 -38.53 -23.73
N LEU A 11 -42.49 -37.56 -24.39
CA LEU A 11 -41.99 -36.24 -23.97
C LEU A 11 -41.86 -35.90 -22.46
N ALA A 12 -40.67 -35.39 -22.11
CA ALA A 12 -40.52 -34.06 -21.52
C ALA A 12 -39.11 -33.50 -21.80
N THR A 13 -38.96 -32.74 -22.88
CA THR A 13 -37.79 -31.87 -23.09
C THR A 13 -37.88 -30.70 -22.12
N VAL A 14 -37.08 -30.73 -21.05
CA VAL A 14 -36.85 -29.55 -20.21
C VAL A 14 -35.89 -28.64 -20.97
N SER A 15 -36.44 -27.72 -21.75
CA SER A 15 -35.71 -26.57 -22.28
C SER A 15 -35.35 -25.65 -21.11
N VAL A 16 -34.18 -25.86 -20.51
CA VAL A 16 -33.57 -24.82 -19.67
C VAL A 16 -33.06 -23.76 -20.62
N LEU A 17 -33.86 -22.72 -20.86
CA LEU A 17 -33.35 -21.46 -21.37
C LEU A 17 -32.36 -20.94 -20.33
N SER A 18 -31.08 -21.21 -20.54
CA SER A 18 -30.01 -20.44 -19.91
C SER A 18 -30.06 -19.04 -20.51
N THR A 19 -30.94 -18.19 -19.98
CA THR A 19 -30.76 -16.74 -19.99
C THR A 19 -29.46 -16.47 -19.27
N SER A 20 -28.36 -16.48 -20.04
CA SER A 20 -27.06 -15.98 -19.63
C SER A 20 -27.20 -14.47 -19.43
N CYS A 21 -27.81 -14.10 -18.32
CA CYS A 21 -27.71 -12.77 -17.76
C CYS A 21 -26.25 -12.62 -17.38
N LYS A 22 -25.43 -12.07 -18.30
CA LYS A 22 -24.10 -11.57 -17.97
C LYS A 22 -24.32 -10.43 -16.98
N LYS A 23 -24.45 -10.79 -15.71
CA LYS A 23 -24.22 -9.87 -14.60
C LYS A 23 -22.76 -9.51 -14.75
N SER A 24 -22.49 -8.36 -15.37
CA SER A 24 -21.16 -7.77 -15.40
C SER A 24 -20.69 -7.76 -13.95
N ALA A 25 -19.61 -8.50 -13.67
CA ALA A 25 -18.97 -8.42 -12.38
C ALA A 25 -18.67 -6.93 -12.10
N PRO A 26 -18.86 -6.45 -10.86
CA PRO A 26 -18.55 -5.07 -10.53
C PRO A 26 -17.08 -4.80 -10.90
N THR A 27 -16.83 -3.68 -11.60
CA THR A 27 -15.46 -3.25 -11.89
C THR A 27 -14.73 -3.06 -10.56
N PRO A 28 -13.56 -3.69 -10.36
CA PRO A 28 -12.77 -3.48 -9.15
C PRO A 28 -12.47 -1.99 -8.99
N LYS A 29 -12.87 -1.42 -7.85
CA LYS A 29 -12.60 -0.02 -7.51
C LYS A 29 -11.31 0.06 -6.71
N GLU A 30 -10.43 0.98 -7.10
CA GLU A 30 -9.23 1.28 -6.31
C GLU A 30 -9.60 1.89 -4.95
N SER A 31 -8.83 1.54 -3.92
CA SER A 31 -9.01 2.13 -2.59
C SER A 31 -7.73 2.04 -1.77
N TYR A 32 -7.38 3.14 -1.12
CA TYR A 32 -6.22 3.27 -0.24
C TYR A 32 -6.67 3.62 1.19
N ALA A 33 -5.93 3.16 2.18
CA ALA A 33 -6.06 3.58 3.57
C ALA A 33 -4.67 3.80 4.15
N LEU A 34 -4.56 4.79 5.03
CA LEU A 34 -3.34 5.19 5.72
C LEU A 34 -3.67 5.57 7.15
N THR A 35 -2.96 4.95 8.09
CA THR A 35 -3.00 5.25 9.51
C THR A 35 -1.61 5.65 9.96
N HIS A 36 -1.57 6.75 10.70
CA HIS A 36 -0.38 7.27 11.35
C HIS A 36 -0.47 6.98 12.84
N GLU A 37 0.64 6.54 13.41
CA GLU A 37 0.83 6.51 14.85
C GLU A 37 2.14 7.23 15.17
N PHE A 38 2.05 8.23 16.02
CA PHE A 38 3.15 9.03 16.51
C PHE A 38 3.40 8.66 17.96
N SER A 39 4.63 8.31 18.32
CA SER A 39 5.01 8.13 19.71
C SER A 39 6.26 8.93 20.05
N THR A 40 6.26 9.58 21.21
CA THR A 40 7.45 10.27 21.73
C THR A 40 8.43 9.27 22.29
N VAL A 41 9.72 9.47 22.04
CA VAL A 41 10.80 8.65 22.63
C VAL A 41 11.64 9.55 23.54
N LEU A 42 11.41 9.46 24.85
CA LEU A 42 12.20 10.13 25.89
C LEU A 42 12.91 9.04 26.72
N GLY A 43 14.14 8.68 26.33
CA GLY A 43 14.81 7.49 26.88
C GLY A 43 14.27 6.18 26.27
N VAL A 44 14.40 5.06 26.98
CA VAL A 44 13.95 3.72 26.51
C VAL A 44 12.44 3.49 26.61
N THR A 45 11.66 4.48 27.05
CA THR A 45 10.21 4.32 27.26
C THR A 45 9.45 5.39 26.48
N PRO A 46 8.54 5.01 25.57
CA PRO A 46 7.66 5.98 24.95
C PRO A 46 6.64 6.51 25.97
N ALA A 47 6.47 7.84 26.03
CA ALA A 47 5.66 8.48 27.07
C ALA A 47 4.28 8.93 26.57
N GLU A 48 4.14 9.25 25.27
CA GLU A 48 2.88 9.69 24.67
C GLU A 48 2.71 9.08 23.27
N THR A 49 1.50 8.61 22.96
CA THR A 49 1.11 8.07 21.65
C THR A 49 -0.11 8.80 21.11
N GLU A 50 -0.04 9.26 19.87
CA GLU A 50 -1.13 9.86 19.11
C GLU A 50 -1.38 9.04 17.84
N ARG A 51 -2.63 8.68 17.55
CA ARG A 51 -3.01 7.92 16.35
C ARG A 51 -3.95 8.75 15.49
N THR A 52 -3.66 8.86 14.20
CA THR A 52 -4.45 9.60 13.22
C THR A 52 -4.75 8.72 12.01
N GLU A 53 -6.02 8.59 11.64
CA GLU A 53 -6.43 7.89 10.42
C GLU A 53 -6.78 8.88 9.32
N GLN A 54 -6.25 8.66 8.12
CA GLN A 54 -6.60 9.48 6.96
C GLN A 54 -7.87 8.94 6.30
N PRO A 55 -8.89 9.78 6.07
CA PRO A 55 -10.06 9.36 5.32
C PRO A 55 -9.68 8.87 3.93
N THR A 56 -10.14 7.69 3.52
CA THR A 56 -9.91 7.15 2.16
C THR A 56 -10.30 8.13 1.06
N SER A 57 -11.29 9.00 1.27
CA SER A 57 -11.71 10.02 0.31
C SER A 57 -10.69 11.14 0.08
N LYS A 58 -9.74 11.34 1.00
CA LYS A 58 -8.65 12.31 0.87
C LYS A 58 -7.39 11.72 0.24
N LEU A 59 -7.27 10.40 0.24
CA LEU A 59 -6.09 9.71 -0.24
C LEU A 59 -6.14 9.57 -1.76
N ILE A 60 -5.02 9.91 -2.40
CA ILE A 60 -4.73 9.56 -3.78
C ILE A 60 -3.59 8.54 -3.74
N GLY A 61 -3.69 7.51 -4.56
CA GLY A 61 -2.61 6.54 -4.70
C GLY A 61 -2.40 6.16 -6.15
N THR A 62 -1.16 5.80 -6.46
CA THR A 62 -0.74 5.32 -7.78
C THR A 62 0.22 4.16 -7.61
N ALA A 63 0.11 3.16 -8.49
CA ALA A 63 1.07 2.08 -8.60
C ALA A 63 1.66 2.08 -10.01
N GLN A 64 2.97 2.28 -10.13
CA GLN A 64 3.67 2.32 -11.41
C GLN A 64 4.76 1.25 -11.45
N VAL A 65 4.91 0.58 -12.59
CA VAL A 65 5.99 -0.35 -12.88
C VAL A 65 6.84 0.23 -14.00
N THR A 66 8.11 0.48 -13.72
CA THR A 66 9.13 0.83 -14.71
C THR A 66 10.05 -0.36 -14.94
N ASP A 67 11.04 -0.20 -15.83
CA ASP A 67 12.07 -1.22 -16.04
C ASP A 67 12.94 -1.45 -14.79
N ASP A 68 12.98 -0.46 -13.88
CA ASP A 68 13.85 -0.49 -12.69
C ASP A 68 13.12 -0.88 -11.40
N ALA A 69 11.81 -0.62 -11.28
CA ALA A 69 11.09 -0.83 -10.04
C ALA A 69 9.56 -0.83 -10.17
N LEU A 70 8.90 -1.39 -9.16
CA LEU A 70 7.52 -1.09 -8.82
C LEU A 70 7.49 0.01 -7.75
N SER A 71 6.75 1.09 -8.00
CA SER A 71 6.57 2.20 -7.06
C SER A 71 5.10 2.33 -6.68
N LEU A 72 4.82 2.40 -5.38
CA LEU A 72 3.51 2.69 -4.80
C LEU A 72 3.59 4.05 -4.10
N THR A 73 2.80 5.01 -4.57
CA THR A 73 2.65 6.32 -3.94
C THR A 73 1.29 6.40 -3.28
N ILE A 74 1.24 6.89 -2.05
CA ILE A 74 0.03 7.17 -1.29
C ILE A 74 0.17 8.57 -0.72
N ALA A 75 -0.73 9.49 -1.06
CA ALA A 75 -0.62 10.89 -0.69
C ALA A 75 -1.94 11.45 -0.17
N VAL A 76 -1.84 12.37 0.79
CA VAL A 76 -2.87 13.38 1.03
C VAL A 76 -2.42 14.63 0.30
N PRO A 77 -3.15 15.09 -0.74
CA PRO A 77 -2.71 16.16 -1.62
C PRO A 77 -2.22 17.39 -0.85
N GLU A 78 -1.02 17.83 -1.24
CA GLU A 78 -0.28 18.94 -0.63
C GLU A 78 0.20 18.71 0.83
N GLU A 79 -0.37 17.78 1.57
CA GLU A 79 -0.07 17.56 2.99
C GLU A 79 1.04 16.54 3.21
N GLU A 80 0.90 15.34 2.66
CA GLU A 80 1.82 14.24 2.94
C GLU A 80 1.90 13.25 1.78
N GLU A 81 3.05 12.58 1.66
CA GLU A 81 3.28 11.57 0.63
C GLU A 81 4.15 10.44 1.19
N LEU A 82 3.70 9.20 0.99
CA LEU A 82 4.46 7.99 1.21
C LEU A 82 4.74 7.33 -0.14
N VAL A 83 6.02 7.13 -0.45
CA VAL A 83 6.48 6.40 -1.63
C VAL A 83 7.21 5.14 -1.17
N LEU A 84 6.77 4.00 -1.67
CA LEU A 84 7.38 2.69 -1.47
C LEU A 84 7.88 2.21 -2.84
N ARG A 85 9.17 1.93 -2.95
CA ARG A 85 9.80 1.49 -4.21
C ARG A 85 10.42 0.12 -4.02
N ILE A 86 10.04 -0.86 -4.83
CA ILE A 86 10.61 -2.21 -4.80
C ILE A 86 11.41 -2.41 -6.10
N ASP A 87 12.69 -2.72 -5.98
CA ASP A 87 13.55 -2.90 -7.15
C ASP A 87 13.10 -4.12 -7.98
N GLN A 88 13.14 -3.98 -9.30
CA GLN A 88 12.60 -4.95 -10.25
C GLN A 88 13.26 -6.33 -10.13
N ASP A 89 14.56 -6.37 -9.85
CA ASP A 89 15.35 -7.60 -9.66
C ASP A 89 15.01 -8.33 -8.34
N ARG A 90 14.32 -7.66 -7.42
CA ARG A 90 13.87 -8.21 -6.13
C ARG A 90 12.39 -8.55 -6.09
N LEU A 91 11.61 -8.16 -7.09
CA LEU A 91 10.20 -8.50 -7.18
C LEU A 91 10.02 -10.00 -7.36
N ALA A 92 9.11 -10.58 -6.57
CA ALA A 92 8.69 -11.95 -6.79
C ALA A 92 7.99 -12.07 -8.14
N LYS A 93 7.99 -13.29 -8.70
CA LYS A 93 7.14 -13.61 -9.85
C LYS A 93 5.70 -13.27 -9.50
N ASP A 94 5.01 -12.57 -10.39
CA ASP A 94 3.63 -12.10 -10.22
C ASP A 94 3.46 -11.07 -9.08
N TYR A 95 4.54 -10.42 -8.65
CA TYR A 95 4.60 -9.37 -7.62
C TYR A 95 4.18 -9.80 -6.20
N VAL A 96 3.53 -10.95 -6.02
CA VAL A 96 3.04 -11.41 -4.71
C VAL A 96 4.20 -11.81 -3.81
N GLY A 97 4.33 -11.12 -2.69
CA GLY A 97 5.44 -11.29 -1.78
C GLY A 97 5.48 -10.22 -0.69
N GLN A 98 6.35 -10.43 0.28
CA GLN A 98 6.66 -9.45 1.32
C GLN A 98 8.06 -8.89 1.07
N TYR A 99 8.15 -7.57 0.99
CA TYR A 99 9.36 -6.83 0.65
C TYR A 99 9.73 -5.95 1.83
N PHE A 100 10.76 -6.36 2.56
CA PHE A 100 11.25 -5.59 3.70
C PHE A 100 11.93 -4.31 3.24
N LEU A 101 11.71 -3.24 4.00
CA LEU A 101 12.38 -1.97 3.78
C LEU A 101 13.87 -2.11 4.06
N ARG A 102 14.70 -1.45 3.25
CA ARG A 102 16.11 -1.26 3.57
C ARG A 102 16.21 -0.32 4.77
N GLY A 103 17.12 -0.65 5.68
CA GLY A 103 17.55 0.28 6.73
C GLY A 103 18.65 1.20 6.20
N ALA A 104 18.83 2.36 6.85
CA ALA A 104 19.90 3.31 6.50
C ALA A 104 21.31 2.67 6.56
N ASN A 105 21.52 1.73 7.48
CA ASN A 105 22.78 1.02 7.69
C ASN A 105 22.77 -0.45 7.23
N ASP A 106 21.60 -1.00 6.88
CA ASP A 106 21.44 -2.37 6.39
C ASP A 106 20.58 -2.36 5.13
N ARG A 107 21.26 -2.46 3.97
CA ARG A 107 20.64 -2.38 2.65
C ARG A 107 20.17 -3.75 2.13
N SER A 108 20.07 -4.77 2.97
CA SER A 108 19.64 -6.13 2.58
C SER A 108 18.15 -6.22 2.16
N GLY A 109 17.33 -5.24 2.57
CA GLY A 109 15.92 -5.13 2.17
C GLY A 109 15.72 -4.96 0.66
N ALA A 110 14.50 -5.27 0.20
CA ALA A 110 14.10 -5.19 -1.20
C ALA A 110 13.43 -3.86 -1.58
N ALA A 111 13.00 -3.09 -0.58
CA ALA A 111 12.20 -1.89 -0.78
C ALA A 111 12.85 -0.63 -0.19
N ASP A 112 12.77 0.46 -0.92
CA ASP A 112 13.04 1.81 -0.44
C ASP A 112 11.76 2.51 -0.01
N VAL A 113 11.92 3.45 0.92
CA VAL A 113 10.81 4.26 1.44
C VAL A 113 11.21 5.73 1.47
N THR A 114 10.28 6.57 1.04
CA THR A 114 10.33 8.01 1.24
C THR A 114 8.99 8.44 1.82
N TYR A 115 9.01 9.06 3.00
CA TYR A 115 7.85 9.72 3.58
C TYR A 115 8.12 11.22 3.66
N SER A 116 7.21 12.03 3.13
CA SER A 116 7.30 13.47 3.22
C SER A 116 6.05 14.06 3.85
N TYR A 117 6.25 15.15 4.60
CA TYR A 117 5.18 15.89 5.26
C TYR A 117 5.41 17.39 5.11
N SER A 118 4.36 18.09 4.70
CA SER A 118 4.35 19.54 4.50
C SER A 118 3.64 20.25 5.65
N PHE A 119 4.28 21.27 6.20
CA PHE A 119 3.76 22.07 7.31
C PHE A 119 3.89 23.57 7.03
N ALA A 120 3.02 24.35 7.65
CA ALA A 120 3.11 25.80 7.63
C ALA A 120 4.19 26.27 8.60
N SER A 121 5.09 27.13 8.13
CA SER A 121 6.10 27.81 8.94
C SER A 121 6.04 29.31 8.64
N GLY A 122 5.26 30.05 9.43
CA GLY A 122 4.94 31.45 9.14
C GLY A 122 4.10 31.57 7.86
N SER A 123 4.54 32.39 6.91
CA SER A 123 3.89 32.58 5.61
C SER A 123 4.34 31.58 4.52
N ALA A 124 5.27 30.67 4.83
CA ALA A 124 5.82 29.71 3.88
C ALA A 124 5.39 28.27 4.21
N ARG A 125 5.26 27.43 3.18
CA ARG A 125 5.12 25.97 3.32
C ARG A 125 6.51 25.35 3.31
N GLN A 126 6.81 24.52 4.30
CA GLN A 126 8.03 23.72 4.37
C GLN A 126 7.69 22.25 4.24
N THR A 127 8.62 21.47 3.69
CA THR A 127 8.48 20.02 3.55
C THR A 127 9.63 19.34 4.28
N ARG A 128 9.31 18.37 5.12
CA ARG A 128 10.27 17.43 5.69
C ARG A 128 10.19 16.12 4.93
N VAL A 129 11.35 15.52 4.68
CA VAL A 129 11.50 14.24 4.01
C VAL A 129 12.25 13.30 4.93
N TYR A 130 11.74 12.10 5.07
CA TYR A 130 12.33 10.98 5.77
C TYR A 130 12.47 9.84 4.78
N ASP A 131 13.68 9.35 4.60
CA ASP A 131 13.95 8.22 3.72
C ASP A 131 14.96 7.28 4.37
N ASN A 132 15.22 6.17 3.68
CA ASN A 132 16.14 5.15 4.14
C ASN A 132 17.50 5.19 3.42
N GLN A 133 17.87 6.33 2.84
CA GLN A 133 19.16 6.52 2.20
C GLN A 133 20.28 6.69 3.26
N PRO A 134 21.52 6.31 2.92
CA PRO A 134 22.66 6.58 3.79
C PRO A 134 22.78 8.07 4.13
N GLY A 135 22.90 8.39 5.42
CA GLY A 135 23.01 9.77 5.90
C GLY A 135 21.67 10.42 6.28
N SER A 136 20.54 9.76 6.03
CA SER A 136 19.24 10.24 6.47
C SER A 136 19.04 10.06 7.98
N PRO A 137 18.40 11.02 8.66
CA PRO A 137 18.15 10.94 10.08
C PRO A 137 17.07 9.91 10.38
N GLY A 138 17.38 8.98 11.30
CA GLY A 138 16.45 8.00 11.81
C GLY A 138 16.65 6.59 11.26
N ALA A 139 16.13 5.60 11.99
CA ALA A 139 16.14 4.22 11.56
C ALA A 139 14.81 3.90 10.88
N THR A 140 14.87 3.31 9.69
CA THR A 140 13.72 2.86 8.92
C THR A 140 13.58 1.35 9.00
N SER A 141 12.38 0.86 9.30
CA SER A 141 12.05 -0.57 9.29
C SER A 141 10.61 -0.80 8.85
N GLY A 142 10.30 -2.04 8.47
CA GLY A 142 8.96 -2.42 8.05
C GLY A 142 8.96 -3.16 6.73
N PHE A 143 7.82 -3.15 6.04
CA PHE A 143 7.62 -3.89 4.81
C PHE A 143 6.47 -3.32 3.97
N VAL A 144 6.50 -3.67 2.69
CA VAL A 144 5.32 -3.68 1.82
C VAL A 144 5.02 -5.11 1.43
N GLN A 145 3.77 -5.54 1.52
CA GLN A 145 3.34 -6.88 1.17
C GLN A 145 2.26 -6.80 0.10
N ILE A 146 2.54 -7.37 -1.07
CA ILE A 146 1.55 -7.59 -2.12
C ILE A 146 0.94 -8.97 -1.86
N THR A 147 -0.36 -9.00 -1.60
CA THR A 147 -1.10 -10.21 -1.23
C THR A 147 -1.86 -10.82 -2.41
N ALA A 148 -2.15 -10.02 -3.44
CA ALA A 148 -2.83 -10.48 -4.65
C ALA A 148 -2.38 -9.67 -5.88
N TYR A 149 -2.31 -10.37 -7.02
CA TYR A 149 -2.13 -9.77 -8.34
C TYR A 149 -3.12 -10.39 -9.33
N ASP A 150 -3.91 -9.53 -9.99
CA ASP A 150 -4.74 -9.90 -11.15
C ASP A 150 -4.00 -9.50 -12.44
N PRO A 151 -3.42 -10.45 -13.19
CA PRO A 151 -2.73 -10.15 -14.44
C PRO A 151 -3.67 -9.70 -15.55
N GLY A 152 -4.94 -10.12 -15.54
CA GLY A 152 -5.91 -9.77 -16.59
C GLY A 152 -6.28 -8.29 -16.53
N SER A 153 -6.39 -7.75 -15.32
CA SER A 153 -6.71 -6.34 -15.07
C SER A 153 -5.49 -5.52 -14.63
N ALA A 154 -4.31 -6.12 -14.51
CA ALA A 154 -3.09 -5.50 -13.97
C ALA A 154 -3.32 -4.79 -12.62
N LEU A 155 -3.98 -5.47 -11.67
CA LEU A 155 -4.33 -4.91 -10.36
C LEU A 155 -3.53 -5.60 -9.26
N ILE A 156 -2.99 -4.84 -8.30
CA ILE A 156 -2.38 -5.37 -7.08
C ILE A 156 -3.18 -4.97 -5.84
N SER A 157 -3.16 -5.83 -4.82
CA SER A 157 -3.68 -5.52 -3.49
C SER A 157 -2.68 -5.94 -2.43
N GLY A 158 -2.72 -5.27 -1.28
CA GLY A 158 -1.73 -5.51 -0.24
C GLY A 158 -1.81 -4.55 0.93
N ILE A 159 -0.78 -4.64 1.76
CA ILE A 159 -0.60 -3.85 2.97
C ILE A 159 0.82 -3.28 3.03
N TYR A 160 1.00 -2.24 3.84
CA TYR A 160 2.31 -1.71 4.16
C TYR A 160 2.38 -1.36 5.63
N HIS A 161 3.58 -1.44 6.17
CA HIS A 161 3.94 -1.03 7.52
C HIS A 161 5.33 -0.39 7.44
N VAL A 162 5.45 0.85 7.89
CA VAL A 162 6.68 1.63 7.87
C VAL A 162 6.88 2.21 9.25
N GLN A 163 8.06 2.07 9.81
CA GLN A 163 8.45 2.68 11.06
C GLN A 163 9.66 3.58 10.81
N LEU A 164 9.52 4.85 11.22
CA LEU A 164 10.57 5.86 11.19
C LEU A 164 10.90 6.19 12.64
N ALA A 165 12.03 5.72 13.15
CA ALA A 165 12.44 5.94 14.53
C ALA A 165 13.42 7.11 14.64
N PHE A 166 13.35 7.83 15.76
CA PHE A 166 14.27 8.93 16.11
C PHE A 166 14.20 10.14 15.17
N VAL A 167 13.01 10.48 14.69
CA VAL A 167 12.79 11.61 13.77
C VAL A 167 12.17 12.81 14.48
N PRO A 168 12.46 14.06 14.06
CA PRO A 168 11.74 15.22 14.58
C PRO A 168 10.22 15.15 14.33
N GLN A 169 9.40 15.68 15.24
CA GLN A 169 7.94 15.71 15.04
C GLN A 169 7.57 16.47 13.76
N PRO A 170 6.72 15.93 12.86
CA PRO A 170 6.39 16.58 11.58
C PRO A 170 5.76 17.98 11.69
N LYS A 171 5.19 18.35 12.85
CA LYS A 171 4.51 19.63 13.09
C LYS A 171 5.18 20.52 14.15
N ALA A 172 6.25 20.07 14.80
CA ALA A 172 6.93 20.88 15.82
C ALA A 172 7.94 21.84 15.18
N PRO A 173 8.08 23.07 15.71
CA PRO A 173 9.24 23.90 15.43
C PRO A 173 10.53 23.12 15.71
N VAL A 174 11.52 23.19 14.82
CA VAL A 174 12.82 22.56 15.06
C VAL A 174 13.52 23.33 16.18
N THR A 175 13.55 22.76 17.38
CA THR A 175 14.40 23.24 18.47
C THR A 175 15.41 22.15 18.82
N VAL A 176 16.61 22.54 19.24
CA VAL A 176 17.72 21.61 19.55
C VAL A 176 17.36 20.63 20.70
N THR A 177 16.34 20.95 21.49
CA THR A 177 15.85 20.16 22.63
C THR A 177 14.51 19.46 22.35
N ALA A 178 14.02 19.44 21.11
CA ALA A 178 12.75 18.81 20.79
C ALA A 178 12.83 17.28 21.00
N PRO A 179 11.79 16.63 21.56
CA PRO A 179 11.73 15.18 21.65
C PRO A 179 11.79 14.55 20.26
N LEU A 180 12.51 13.43 20.15
CA LEU A 180 12.47 12.61 18.95
C LEU A 180 11.24 11.70 18.99
N TRP A 181 10.73 11.40 17.81
CA TRP A 181 9.52 10.64 17.62
C TRP A 181 9.82 9.34 16.89
N GLN A 182 9.01 8.34 17.20
CA GLN A 182 8.80 7.22 16.31
C GLN A 182 7.46 7.43 15.60
N ILE A 183 7.49 7.32 14.28
CA ILE A 183 6.32 7.40 13.41
C ILE A 183 6.10 6.01 12.83
N THR A 184 4.90 5.48 12.97
CA THR A 184 4.44 4.28 12.29
C THR A 184 3.40 4.67 11.25
N LEU A 185 3.64 4.29 10.00
CA LEU A 185 2.70 4.42 8.89
C LEU A 185 2.24 3.02 8.51
N GLU A 186 0.95 2.75 8.65
CA GLU A 186 0.38 1.46 8.29
C GLU A 186 -0.86 1.64 7.43
N GLY A 187 -1.11 0.70 6.52
CA GLY A 187 -2.27 0.80 5.68
C GLY A 187 -2.39 -0.30 4.64
N LYS A 188 -3.32 -0.09 3.72
CA LYS A 188 -3.64 -1.05 2.66
C LYS A 188 -3.97 -0.36 1.36
N PHE A 189 -3.73 -1.08 0.27
CA PHE A 189 -4.14 -0.73 -1.08
C PHE A 189 -4.93 -1.89 -1.66
N ASN A 190 -6.08 -1.60 -2.26
CA ASN A 190 -6.94 -2.60 -2.88
C ASN A 190 -7.14 -2.24 -4.34
N ASN A 191 -6.94 -3.22 -5.22
CA ASN A 191 -7.11 -3.09 -6.65
C ASN A 191 -6.33 -1.90 -7.25
N ALA A 192 -5.13 -1.60 -6.76
CA ALA A 192 -4.31 -0.54 -7.32
C ALA A 192 -3.88 -0.94 -8.73
N LYS A 193 -4.22 -0.12 -9.73
CA LYS A 193 -3.87 -0.39 -11.13
C LYS A 193 -2.38 -0.14 -11.36
N LEU A 194 -1.69 -1.15 -11.83
CA LEU A 194 -0.33 -1.01 -12.34
C LEU A 194 -0.37 -0.25 -13.67
N THR A 195 0.28 0.90 -13.69
CA THR A 195 0.60 1.65 -14.91
C THR A 195 2.05 1.37 -15.32
N ARG A 196 2.35 1.49 -16.61
CA ARG A 196 3.71 1.46 -17.13
C ARG A 196 4.06 2.85 -17.65
#